data_AF-A0A7C3QKQ3-F1
#
_entry.id   AF-A0A7C3QKQ3-F1
#
_cell.length_a   1.000
_cell.length_b   1.000
_cell.length_c   1.000
_cell.angle_alpha   90.00
_cell.angle_beta   90.00
_cell.angle_gamma   90.00
#
_symmetry.space_group_name_H-M   'P 1'
#
loop_
_entity.id
_entity.type
_entity.pdbx_description
1 polymer ?
#
loop_
_entity_poly.entity_id
_entity_poly.type
_entity_poly.pdbx_seq_one_letter_code
_entity_poly.pdbx_strand_id
1 'polypeptide(L)'
;LDVKGAAVREHPDMPSVLWAKLLLNLNNALNALSGLPLATQIADRRWRLLFARQIDEALAALKAAGIKPAKIEGVAPSMIPRILRLPDWLFRRVAGRMLAIDPEARSSMWEDLNRRRPTEIDYLQGAVLGLAGKNRIPAPTTEAIVRLVRQAETAGAGSPGLTTDAVERSI
;
A
#
# COMPACT_ATOMS: atom_id res chain seq x y z
N LEU A 1 19.15 -3.50 23.07
CA LEU A 1 17.89 -2.87 22.63
C LEU A 1 16.78 -3.42 23.52
N ASP A 2 16.56 -2.86 24.70
CA ASP A 2 15.41 -3.23 25.53
C ASP A 2 14.86 -1.96 26.20
N VAL A 3 13.77 -1.44 25.61
CA VAL A 3 12.96 -0.39 26.24
C VAL A 3 11.80 -1.11 26.91
N LYS A 4 11.74 -1.02 28.23
CA LYS A 4 10.73 -1.69 29.06
C LYS A 4 9.32 -1.42 28.53
N GLY A 5 8.63 -2.48 28.10
CA GLY A 5 7.26 -2.42 27.57
C GLY A 5 7.14 -2.46 26.05
N ALA A 6 8.23 -2.34 25.29
CA ALA A 6 8.22 -2.57 23.85
C ALA A 6 8.57 -4.03 23.54
N ALA A 7 7.62 -4.79 23.00
CA ALA A 7 7.92 -6.16 22.57
C ALA A 7 8.91 -6.14 21.40
N VAL A 8 10.09 -6.75 21.59
CA VAL A 8 11.13 -6.88 20.57
C VAL A 8 11.21 -8.33 20.09
N ARG A 9 11.39 -8.51 18.78
CA ARG A 9 11.73 -9.81 18.19
C ARG A 9 12.86 -9.62 17.19
N GLU A 10 13.84 -10.52 17.25
CA GLU A 10 14.91 -10.56 16.27
C GLU A 10 14.48 -11.36 15.04
N HIS A 11 14.92 -10.94 13.86
CA HIS A 11 14.70 -11.68 12.62
C HIS A 11 16.02 -11.75 11.83
N PRO A 12 16.44 -12.96 11.39
CA PRO A 12 17.74 -13.13 10.73
C PRO A 12 17.77 -12.54 9.31
N ASP A 13 16.60 -12.28 8.70
CA ASP A 13 16.46 -11.69 7.38
C ASP A 13 15.62 -10.40 7.46
N MET A 14 16.30 -9.28 7.73
CA MET A 14 15.64 -7.97 7.80
C MET A 14 15.06 -7.50 6.46
N PRO A 15 15.72 -7.70 5.29
CA PRO A 15 15.11 -7.40 3.99
C PRO A 15 13.72 -8.02 3.82
N SER A 16 13.54 -9.28 4.22
CA SER A 16 12.24 -9.96 4.18
C SER A 16 11.16 -9.24 4.99
N VAL A 17 11.50 -8.76 6.18
CA VAL A 17 10.59 -8.00 7.08
C VAL A 17 10.25 -6.63 6.48
N LEU A 18 11.24 -5.92 5.94
CA LEU A 18 11.05 -4.60 5.35
C LEU A 18 10.11 -4.67 4.14
N TRP A 19 10.29 -5.65 3.24
CA TRP A 19 9.39 -5.83 2.11
C TRP A 19 7.96 -6.22 2.52
N ALA A 20 7.82 -7.02 3.58
CA ALA A 20 6.50 -7.34 4.13
C ALA A 20 5.79 -6.08 4.63
N LYS A 21 6.49 -5.20 5.36
CA LYS A 21 5.93 -3.93 5.82
C LYS A 21 5.63 -2.97 4.66
N LEU A 22 6.52 -2.91 3.68
CA LEU A 22 6.35 -2.08 2.49
C LEU A 22 5.08 -2.45 1.74
N LEU A 23 4.81 -3.75 1.51
CA LEU A 23 3.61 -4.22 0.84
C LEU A 23 2.32 -3.71 1.49
N LEU A 24 2.27 -3.60 2.82
CA LEU A 24 1.14 -3.00 3.52
C LEU A 24 1.06 -1.49 3.30
N ASN A 25 2.20 -0.80 3.39
CA ASN A 25 2.29 0.66 3.24
C ASN A 25 1.99 1.12 1.80
N LEU A 26 1.99 0.23 0.81
CA LEU A 26 1.52 0.56 -0.56
C LEU A 26 0.07 1.07 -0.59
N ASN A 27 -0.77 0.77 0.41
CA ASN A 27 -2.10 1.36 0.53
C ASN A 27 -2.09 2.84 0.91
N ASN A 28 -1.00 3.36 1.50
CA ASN A 28 -0.92 4.74 1.97
C ASN A 28 -1.19 5.73 0.83
N ALA A 29 -0.66 5.46 -0.36
CA ALA A 29 -0.88 6.28 -1.55
C ALA A 29 -2.32 6.23 -2.05
N LEU A 30 -2.95 5.05 -2.09
CA LEU A 30 -4.35 4.92 -2.50
C LEU A 30 -5.28 5.65 -1.52
N ASN A 31 -5.01 5.52 -0.21
CA ASN A 31 -5.76 6.26 0.81
C ASN A 31 -5.55 7.78 0.66
N ALA A 32 -4.31 8.23 0.48
CA ALA A 32 -3.97 9.63 0.27
C ALA A 32 -4.61 10.22 -0.99
N LEU A 33 -4.65 9.48 -2.10
CA LEU A 33 -5.32 9.91 -3.33
C LEU A 33 -6.85 9.94 -3.20
N SER A 34 -7.44 9.00 -2.46
CA SER A 34 -8.89 8.91 -2.29
C SER A 34 -9.48 10.01 -1.42
N GLY A 35 -8.71 10.56 -0.47
CA GLY A 35 -9.21 11.48 0.55
C GLY A 35 -10.15 10.87 1.60
N LEU A 36 -10.45 9.57 1.48
CA LEU A 36 -11.36 8.87 2.36
C LEU A 36 -10.68 8.43 3.67
N PRO A 37 -11.43 8.26 4.76
CA PRO A 37 -10.96 7.47 5.89
C PRO A 37 -10.56 6.05 5.45
N LEU A 38 -9.54 5.49 6.09
CA LEU A 38 -8.93 4.21 5.76
C LEU A 38 -9.95 3.07 5.76
N ALA A 39 -10.81 3.02 6.79
CA ALA A 39 -11.85 2.00 6.89
C ALA A 39 -12.85 2.09 5.71
N THR A 40 -13.24 3.30 5.33
CA THR A 40 -14.13 3.57 4.19
C THR A 40 -13.49 3.16 2.86
N GLN A 41 -12.22 3.52 2.65
CA GLN A 41 -11.48 3.14 1.44
C GLN A 41 -11.31 1.62 1.32
N ILE A 42 -10.97 0.93 2.41
CA ILE A 42 -10.80 -0.53 2.41
C ILE A 42 -12.15 -1.27 2.31
N ALA A 43 -13.24 -0.69 2.79
CA ALA A 43 -14.57 -1.27 2.65
C ALA A 43 -15.06 -1.31 1.18
N ASP A 44 -14.58 -0.39 0.34
CA ASP A 44 -14.88 -0.37 -1.09
C ASP A 44 -14.02 -1.39 -1.87
N ARG A 45 -14.70 -2.34 -2.50
CA ARG A 45 -14.07 -3.38 -3.33
C ARG A 45 -13.20 -2.81 -4.43
N ARG A 46 -13.58 -1.72 -5.08
CA ARG A 46 -12.87 -1.14 -6.23
C ARG A 46 -11.47 -0.67 -5.82
N TRP A 47 -11.40 -0.01 -4.66
CA TRP A 47 -10.13 0.38 -4.05
C TRP A 47 -9.28 -0.83 -3.66
N ARG A 48 -9.89 -1.88 -3.09
CA ARG A 48 -9.18 -3.14 -2.81
C ARG A 48 -8.63 -3.82 -4.06
N LEU A 49 -9.32 -3.73 -5.20
CA LEU A 49 -8.84 -4.29 -6.46
C LEU A 49 -7.61 -3.54 -6.98
N LEU A 50 -7.61 -2.20 -6.93
CA LEU A 50 -6.42 -1.40 -7.26
C LEU A 50 -5.25 -1.75 -6.33
N PHE A 51 -5.52 -1.89 -5.03
CA PHE A 51 -4.50 -2.29 -4.07
C PHE A 51 -3.94 -3.69 -4.38
N ALA A 52 -4.81 -4.65 -4.70
CA ALA A 52 -4.39 -6.01 -5.06
C ALA A 52 -3.50 -6.04 -6.32
N ARG A 53 -3.80 -5.23 -7.34
CA ARG A 53 -2.97 -5.12 -8.56
C ARG A 53 -1.58 -4.58 -8.25
N GLN A 54 -1.50 -3.50 -7.47
CA GLN A 54 -0.22 -2.92 -7.04
C GLN A 54 0.62 -3.92 -6.23
N ILE A 55 0.00 -4.73 -5.34
CA ILE A 55 0.71 -5.79 -4.63
C ILE A 55 1.17 -6.89 -5.59
N ASP A 56 0.37 -7.30 -6.56
CA ASP A 56 0.78 -8.32 -7.53
C ASP A 56 2.02 -7.88 -8.33
N GLU A 57 2.07 -6.62 -8.76
CA GLU A 57 3.25 -6.03 -9.42
C GLU A 57 4.49 -6.08 -8.52
N ALA A 58 4.34 -5.66 -7.26
CA ALA A 58 5.42 -5.72 -6.28
C ALA A 58 5.90 -7.15 -6.01
N LEU A 59 4.98 -8.11 -5.85
CA LEU A 59 5.30 -9.53 -5.66
C LEU A 59 5.98 -10.14 -6.89
N ALA A 60 5.60 -9.73 -8.11
CA ALA A 60 6.28 -10.14 -9.34
C ALA A 60 7.73 -9.64 -9.38
N ALA A 61 7.96 -8.37 -9.04
CA ALA A 61 9.30 -7.79 -8.95
C ALA A 61 10.17 -8.49 -7.88
N LEU A 62 9.58 -8.77 -6.70
CA LEU A 62 10.24 -9.50 -5.62
C LEU A 62 10.62 -10.92 -6.03
N LYS A 63 9.70 -11.63 -6.69
CA LYS A 63 9.95 -12.99 -7.18
C LYS A 63 11.09 -13.00 -8.19
N ALA A 64 11.13 -12.05 -9.12
CA ALA A 64 12.19 -11.94 -10.11
C ALA A 64 13.56 -11.64 -9.46
N ALA A 65 13.57 -10.86 -8.38
CA ALA A 65 14.77 -10.56 -7.60
C ALA A 65 15.17 -11.67 -6.59
N GLY A 66 14.43 -12.78 -6.51
CA GLY A 66 14.70 -13.86 -5.54
C GLY A 66 14.40 -13.50 -4.08
N ILE A 67 13.63 -12.43 -3.83
CA ILE A 67 13.31 -11.95 -2.47
C ILE A 67 11.99 -12.57 -2.01
N LYS A 68 11.98 -13.14 -0.81
CA LYS A 68 10.78 -13.70 -0.17
C LYS A 68 10.38 -12.84 1.03
N PRO A 69 9.30 -12.03 0.95
CA PRO A 69 8.86 -11.24 2.09
C PRO A 69 8.32 -12.11 3.21
N ALA A 70 8.46 -11.62 4.44
CA ALA A 70 8.01 -12.31 5.64
C ALA A 70 6.47 -12.41 5.68
N LYS A 71 5.96 -13.33 6.51
CA LYS A 71 4.52 -13.40 6.78
C LYS A 71 4.08 -12.13 7.51
N ILE A 72 2.93 -11.61 7.12
CA ILE A 72 2.31 -10.43 7.71
C ILE A 72 1.17 -10.91 8.59
N GLU A 73 1.30 -10.77 9.91
CA GLU A 73 0.30 -11.27 10.88
C GLU A 73 -0.09 -12.74 10.63
N GLY A 74 0.91 -13.58 10.28
CA GLY A 74 0.71 -14.99 9.96
C GLY A 74 0.22 -15.28 8.53
N VAL A 75 -0.14 -14.26 7.75
CA VAL A 75 -0.60 -14.37 6.37
C VAL A 75 0.58 -14.33 5.40
N ALA A 76 0.64 -15.27 4.45
CA ALA A 76 1.64 -15.24 3.39
C ALA A 76 1.38 -14.04 2.44
N PRO A 77 2.41 -13.29 2.02
CA PRO A 77 2.26 -12.12 1.14
C PRO A 77 1.46 -12.43 -0.15
N SER A 78 1.65 -13.60 -0.74
CA SER A 78 0.92 -14.05 -1.94
C SER A 78 -0.58 -14.29 -1.73
N MET A 79 -1.04 -14.38 -0.48
CA MET A 79 -2.47 -14.49 -0.15
C MET A 79 -3.15 -13.12 -0.04
N ILE A 80 -2.39 -12.04 0.17
CA ILE A 80 -2.97 -10.70 0.38
C ILE A 80 -3.80 -10.23 -0.82
N PRO A 81 -3.32 -10.31 -2.08
CA PRO A 81 -4.13 -9.94 -3.23
C PRO A 81 -5.40 -10.78 -3.36
N ARG A 82 -5.37 -12.06 -2.96
CA ARG A 82 -6.53 -12.95 -2.97
C ARG A 82 -7.57 -12.50 -1.95
N ILE A 83 -7.13 -12.14 -0.73
CA ILE A 83 -8.00 -11.62 0.33
C ILE A 83 -8.66 -10.31 -0.12
N LEU A 84 -7.88 -9.38 -0.68
CA LEU A 84 -8.40 -8.09 -1.19
C LEU A 84 -9.47 -8.27 -2.27
N ARG A 85 -9.34 -9.32 -3.09
CA ARG A 85 -10.29 -9.69 -4.15
C ARG A 85 -11.54 -10.41 -3.66
N LEU A 86 -11.69 -10.72 -2.37
CA LEU A 86 -12.89 -11.36 -1.84
C LEU A 86 -14.12 -10.44 -1.91
N PRO A 87 -15.32 -10.98 -2.18
CA PRO A 87 -16.58 -10.22 -2.10
C PRO A 87 -16.75 -9.56 -0.73
N ASP A 88 -17.48 -8.45 -0.65
CA ASP A 88 -17.52 -7.59 0.55
C ASP A 88 -17.92 -8.31 1.83
N TRP A 89 -18.88 -9.23 1.76
CA TRP A 89 -19.34 -9.99 2.93
C TRP A 89 -18.21 -10.88 3.49
N LEU A 90 -17.43 -11.50 2.61
CA LEU A 90 -16.35 -12.42 2.99
C LEU A 90 -15.11 -11.64 3.41
N PHE A 91 -14.78 -10.56 2.70
CA PHE A 91 -13.72 -9.64 3.09
C PHE A 91 -13.95 -9.10 4.50
N ARG A 92 -15.17 -8.62 4.81
CA ARG A 92 -15.53 -8.13 6.14
C ARG A 92 -15.31 -9.17 7.24
N ARG A 93 -15.56 -10.46 6.97
CA ARG A 93 -15.33 -11.53 7.95
C ARG A 93 -13.85 -11.79 8.22
N VAL A 94 -12.99 -11.64 7.21
CA VAL A 94 -11.54 -11.83 7.34
C VAL A 94 -10.86 -10.57 7.91
N ALA A 95 -11.27 -9.40 7.45
CA ALA A 95 -10.68 -8.10 7.79
C ALA A 95 -11.34 -7.43 9.00
N GLY A 96 -12.23 -8.12 9.74
CA GLY A 96 -13.03 -7.51 10.82
C GLY A 96 -12.20 -6.75 11.87
N ARG A 97 -10.98 -7.21 12.17
CA ARG A 97 -10.04 -6.49 13.06
C ARG A 97 -9.39 -5.26 12.39
N MET A 98 -9.11 -5.31 11.09
CA MET A 98 -8.61 -4.15 10.32
C MET A 98 -9.70 -3.09 10.10
N LEU A 99 -10.98 -3.46 10.07
CA LEU A 99 -12.09 -2.52 9.93
C LEU A 99 -12.51 -1.88 11.27
N ALA A 100 -12.00 -2.39 12.39
CA ALA A 100 -12.21 -1.82 13.73
C ALA A 100 -11.21 -0.69 14.07
N ILE A 101 -10.46 -0.21 13.08
CA ILE A 101 -9.60 0.97 13.19
C ILE A 101 -10.48 2.21 13.41
N ASP A 102 -9.91 3.23 14.06
CA ASP A 102 -10.52 4.56 14.22
C ASP A 102 -11.24 5.00 12.92
N PRO A 103 -12.56 5.33 12.98
CA PRO A 103 -13.36 5.71 11.82
C PRO A 103 -12.78 6.88 11.01
N GLU A 104 -12.00 7.77 11.63
CA GLU A 104 -11.40 8.94 10.99
C GLU A 104 -9.93 8.73 10.60
N ALA A 105 -9.35 7.56 10.90
CA ALA A 105 -7.95 7.28 10.58
C ALA A 105 -7.70 7.41 9.07
N ARG A 106 -6.63 8.12 8.73
CA ARG A 106 -6.09 8.24 7.36
C ARG A 106 -4.60 7.92 7.40
N SER A 107 -4.01 7.65 6.23
CA SER A 107 -2.59 7.31 6.14
C SER A 107 -1.70 8.51 6.47
N SER A 108 -0.46 8.23 6.90
CA SER A 108 0.58 9.25 7.05
C SER A 108 0.75 10.09 5.77
N MET A 109 0.73 9.44 4.61
CA MET A 109 0.85 10.11 3.32
C MET A 109 -0.30 11.09 3.04
N TRP A 110 -1.53 10.78 3.50
CA TRP A 110 -2.65 11.74 3.41
C TRP A 110 -2.39 12.98 4.26
N GLU A 111 -1.85 12.80 5.47
CA GLU A 111 -1.48 13.92 6.34
C GLU A 111 -0.37 14.77 5.71
N ASP A 112 0.64 14.13 5.12
CA ASP A 112 1.73 14.82 4.44
C ASP A 112 1.22 15.68 3.29
N LEU A 113 0.33 15.17 2.43
CA LEU A 113 -0.28 15.97 1.36
C LEU A 113 -1.01 17.19 1.90
N ASN A 114 -1.85 17.02 2.93
CA ASN A 114 -2.61 18.15 3.50
C ASN A 114 -1.74 19.18 4.22
N ARG A 115 -0.64 18.72 4.82
CA ARG A 115 0.37 19.59 5.44
C ARG A 115 1.38 20.13 4.44
N ARG A 116 1.25 19.80 3.15
CA ARG A 116 2.16 20.18 2.06
C ARG A 116 3.61 19.78 2.34
N ARG A 117 3.79 18.60 2.93
CA ARG A 117 5.09 17.97 3.16
C ARG A 117 5.40 16.99 2.03
N PRO A 118 6.68 16.78 1.70
CA PRO A 118 7.08 15.69 0.82
C PRO A 118 6.59 14.35 1.38
N THR A 119 6.04 13.50 0.52
CA THR A 119 5.56 12.17 0.91
C THR A 119 6.66 11.12 0.81
N GLU A 120 6.40 9.94 1.39
CA GLU A 120 7.26 8.76 1.27
C GLU A 120 7.12 7.99 -0.07
N ILE A 121 6.48 8.57 -1.09
CA ILE A 121 6.12 7.89 -2.36
C ILE A 121 7.32 7.23 -3.07
N ASP A 122 8.48 7.89 -3.06
CA ASP A 122 9.69 7.38 -3.71
C ASP A 122 10.33 6.22 -2.94
N TYR A 123 10.10 6.13 -1.63
CA TYR A 123 10.63 5.06 -0.78
C TYR A 123 9.70 3.85 -0.71
N LEU A 124 8.40 4.04 -0.99
CA LEU A 124 7.42 2.97 -1.04
C LEU A 124 7.26 2.45 -2.48
N GLN A 125 6.46 3.13 -3.30
CA GLN A 125 6.23 2.76 -4.69
C GLN A 125 7.49 2.90 -5.53
N GLY A 126 8.31 3.93 -5.29
CA GLY A 126 9.58 4.09 -6.00
C GLY A 126 10.56 2.92 -5.75
N ALA A 127 10.54 2.30 -4.56
CA ALA A 127 11.32 1.08 -4.32
C ALA A 127 10.79 -0.12 -5.14
N VAL A 128 9.47 -0.25 -5.29
CA VAL A 128 8.87 -1.26 -6.18
C VAL A 128 9.27 -1.02 -7.63
N LEU A 129 9.16 0.22 -8.13
CA LEU A 129 9.56 0.58 -9.50
C LEU A 129 11.05 0.36 -9.73
N GLY A 130 11.91 0.69 -8.77
CA GLY A 130 13.34 0.43 -8.84
C GLY A 130 13.66 -1.06 -8.91
N LEU A 131 12.96 -1.89 -8.15
CA LEU A 131 13.12 -3.35 -8.20
C LEU A 131 12.58 -3.93 -9.52
N ALA A 132 11.42 -3.47 -9.95
CA ALA A 132 10.75 -3.88 -11.18
C ALA A 132 11.62 -3.55 -12.41
N GLY A 133 12.15 -2.33 -12.49
CA GLY A 133 13.03 -1.88 -13.57
C GLY A 133 14.31 -2.70 -13.69
N LYS A 134 14.99 -3.00 -12.57
CA LYS A 134 16.19 -3.87 -12.55
C LYS A 134 15.93 -5.27 -13.10
N ASN A 135 14.71 -5.77 -12.92
CA ASN A 135 14.31 -7.13 -13.32
C ASN A 135 13.41 -7.17 -14.55
N ARG A 136 13.20 -6.03 -15.23
CA ARG A 136 12.34 -5.89 -16.43
C ARG A 136 10.91 -6.39 -16.21
N ILE A 137 10.36 -6.14 -15.02
CA ILE A 137 8.97 -6.43 -14.68
C ILE A 137 8.13 -5.16 -14.90
N PRO A 138 7.00 -5.23 -15.63
CA PRO A 138 6.11 -4.08 -15.77
C PRO A 138 5.36 -3.82 -14.46
N ALA A 139 5.19 -2.55 -14.10
CA ALA A 139 4.44 -2.12 -12.92
C ALA A 139 3.53 -0.91 -13.21
N PRO A 140 2.63 -0.98 -14.23
CA PRO A 140 1.87 0.17 -14.72
C PRO A 140 0.94 0.77 -13.66
N THR A 141 0.34 -0.05 -12.79
CA THR A 141 -0.52 0.43 -11.69
C THR A 141 0.32 1.26 -10.71
N THR A 142 1.49 0.75 -10.34
CA THR A 142 2.41 1.43 -9.43
C THR A 142 2.91 2.74 -10.04
N GLU A 143 3.27 2.75 -11.33
CA GLU A 143 3.70 3.96 -12.05
C GLU A 143 2.60 5.03 -12.09
N ALA A 144 1.35 4.64 -12.37
CA ALA A 144 0.21 5.54 -12.36
C ALA A 144 -0.02 6.18 -10.99
N ILE A 145 0.04 5.38 -9.93
CA ILE A 145 -0.11 5.86 -8.54
C ILE A 145 0.99 6.87 -8.20
N VAL A 146 2.26 6.58 -8.55
CA VAL A 146 3.38 7.53 -8.33
C VAL A 146 3.14 8.84 -9.05
N ARG A 147 2.72 8.80 -10.33
CA ARG A 147 2.41 10.00 -11.10
C ARG A 147 1.32 10.84 -10.44
N LEU A 148 0.23 10.21 -10.01
CA LEU A 148 -0.90 10.89 -9.38
C LEU A 148 -0.53 11.51 -8.03
N VAL A 149 0.28 10.82 -7.21
CA VAL A 149 0.75 11.40 -5.93
C VAL A 149 1.66 12.60 -6.19
N ARG A 150 2.60 12.51 -7.13
CA ARG A 150 3.47 13.64 -7.50
C ARG A 150 2.69 14.83 -8.06
N GLN A 151 1.61 14.58 -8.80
CA GLN A 151 0.69 15.63 -9.24
C GLN A 151 0.00 16.31 -8.05
N ALA A 152 -0.44 15.55 -7.06
CA ALA A 152 -1.04 16.10 -5.84
C ALA A 152 -0.02 16.91 -5.01
N GLU A 153 1.21 16.42 -4.86
CA GLU A 153 2.31 17.15 -4.22
C GLU A 153 2.59 18.48 -4.92
N THR A 154 2.68 18.46 -6.26
CA THR A 154 2.93 19.65 -7.09
C THR A 154 1.78 20.66 -6.98
N ALA A 155 0.54 20.19 -6.93
CA ALA A 155 -0.62 21.05 -6.79
C ALA A 155 -0.69 21.74 -5.41
N GLY A 156 -0.13 21.14 -4.35
CA GLY A 156 -0.09 21.72 -3.00
C GLY A 156 -1.47 21.96 -2.37
N ALA A 157 -2.52 21.36 -2.93
CA ALA A 157 -3.92 21.55 -2.52
C ALA A 157 -4.40 20.52 -1.48
N GLY A 158 -3.52 19.63 -1.02
CA GLY A 158 -3.87 18.51 -0.15
C GLY A 158 -4.26 17.26 -0.93
N SER A 159 -4.98 16.36 -0.27
CA SER A 159 -5.51 15.15 -0.91
C SER A 159 -6.46 15.50 -2.08
N PRO A 160 -6.29 14.90 -3.28
CA PRO A 160 -7.08 15.23 -4.46
C PRO A 160 -8.50 14.64 -4.47
N GLY A 161 -8.84 13.74 -3.54
CA GLY A 161 -10.19 13.17 -3.45
C GLY A 161 -10.63 12.37 -4.68
N LEU A 162 -9.70 11.65 -5.33
CA LEU A 162 -9.95 10.96 -6.59
C LEU A 162 -10.95 9.80 -6.43
N THR A 163 -11.73 9.55 -7.47
CA THR A 163 -12.50 8.30 -7.60
C THR A 163 -11.62 7.18 -8.16
N THR A 164 -12.03 5.93 -7.95
CA THR A 164 -11.32 4.79 -8.55
C THR A 164 -11.29 4.85 -10.07
N ASP A 165 -12.34 5.35 -10.73
CA ASP A 165 -12.34 5.55 -12.20
C ASP A 165 -11.30 6.57 -12.67
N ALA A 166 -11.02 7.61 -11.88
CA ALA A 166 -9.96 8.55 -12.20
C ALA A 166 -8.57 7.88 -12.13
N VAL A 167 -8.36 7.03 -11.12
CA VAL A 167 -7.11 6.26 -10.98
C VAL A 167 -6.98 5.23 -12.11
N GLU A 168 -8.04 4.47 -12.40
CA GLU A 168 -8.06 3.44 -13.45
C GLU A 168 -7.76 4.02 -14.85
N ARG A 169 -8.26 5.23 -15.16
CA ARG A 169 -7.93 5.93 -16.42
C ARG A 169 -6.46 6.34 -16.55
N SER A 170 -5.70 6.30 -15.46
CA SER A 170 -4.29 6.70 -15.43
C SER A 170 -3.31 5.51 -15.56
N ILE A 171 -3.83 4.28 -15.54
CA ILE A 171 -3.10 3.01 -15.69
C ILE A 171 -3.02 2.66 -17.17
#